data_AF-B5VYI6-F1
#
_entry.id   AF-B5VYI6-F1
#
_cell.length_a   1.000
_cell.length_b   1.000
_cell.length_c   1.000
_cell.angle_alpha   90.00
_cell.angle_beta   90.00
_cell.angle_gamma   90.00
#
_symmetry.space_group_name_H-M   'P 1'
#
loop_
_entity.id
_entity.type
_entity.pdbx_description
1 polymer ?
#
loop_
_entity_poly.entity_id
_entity_poly.type
_entity_poly.pdbx_seq_one_letter_code
_entity_poly.pdbx_strand_id
1 'polypeptide(L)'
;MKRTLFAIIVGVLIAVTFLVVPPAVAATNAVTGGQGNPTTKPVVNQTARKRTDNLRAKCDPSYPDICIPPYPPDLNCKDISDRKFRVIGSDPHKFDRDRDGIGCEN
;
A
#
# COMPACT_ATOMS: atom_id res chain seq x y z
N MET A 1 64.33 -2.04 -6.96
CA MET A 1 63.77 -2.17 -8.32
C MET A 1 62.51 -3.05 -8.41
N LYS A 2 62.33 -4.09 -7.58
CA LYS A 2 61.13 -4.97 -7.67
C LYS A 2 59.87 -4.40 -7.01
N ARG A 3 60.01 -3.52 -6.01
CA ARG A 3 58.88 -2.88 -5.29
C ARG A 3 58.12 -1.86 -6.15
N THR A 4 58.82 -1.14 -7.02
CA THR A 4 58.23 -0.18 -7.96
C THR A 4 57.45 -0.86 -9.08
N LEU A 5 57.92 -2.03 -9.54
CA LEU A 5 57.25 -2.82 -10.58
C LEU A 5 55.93 -3.44 -10.09
N PHE A 6 55.88 -3.93 -8.84
CA PHE A 6 54.65 -4.44 -8.23
C PHE A 6 53.57 -3.36 -8.08
N ALA A 7 53.94 -2.13 -7.72
CA ALA A 7 53.01 -1.01 -7.59
C ALA A 7 52.38 -0.61 -8.94
N ILE A 8 53.16 -0.66 -10.03
CA ILE A 8 52.68 -0.34 -11.38
C ILE A 8 51.71 -1.43 -11.88
N ILE A 9 52.03 -2.71 -11.66
CA ILE A 9 51.17 -3.83 -12.11
C ILE A 9 49.85 -3.85 -11.33
N VAL A 10 49.89 -3.66 -10.01
CA VAL A 10 48.68 -3.57 -9.18
C VAL A 10 47.86 -2.31 -9.52
N GLY A 11 48.52 -1.17 -9.78
CA GLY A 11 47.84 0.07 -10.18
C GLY A 11 47.15 -0.03 -11.54
N VAL A 12 47.78 -0.66 -12.54
CA VAL A 12 47.19 -0.86 -13.88
C VAL A 12 46.03 -1.86 -13.84
N LEU A 13 46.13 -2.94 -13.05
CA LEU A 13 45.02 -3.89 -12.86
C LEU A 13 43.81 -3.24 -12.18
N ILE A 14 44.02 -2.39 -11.19
CA ILE A 14 42.93 -1.66 -10.52
C ILE A 14 42.30 -0.63 -11.47
N ALA A 15 43.08 0.07 -12.31
CA ALA A 15 42.53 1.06 -13.25
C ALA A 15 41.69 0.44 -14.39
N VAL A 16 42.03 -0.77 -14.85
CA VAL A 16 41.32 -1.45 -15.94
C VAL A 16 39.97 -2.02 -15.49
N THR A 17 39.81 -2.40 -14.21
CA THR A 17 38.52 -2.89 -13.70
C THR A 17 37.45 -1.81 -13.54
N PHE A 18 37.83 -0.53 -13.34
CA PHE A 18 36.88 0.57 -13.18
C PHE A 18 36.32 1.13 -14.50
N LEU A 19 36.89 0.81 -15.67
CA LEU A 19 36.42 1.33 -16.97
C LEU A 19 35.24 0.53 -17.57
N VAL A 20 34.94 -0.67 -17.06
CA VAL A 20 33.95 -1.57 -17.67
C VAL A 20 32.64 -1.65 -16.87
N VAL A 21 32.54 -0.96 -15.74
CA VAL A 21 31.29 -0.92 -14.94
C VAL A 21 30.63 0.45 -15.15
N PRO A 22 29.60 0.56 -15.99
CA PRO A 22 28.79 1.78 -16.01
C PRO A 22 28.20 1.99 -14.61
N PRO A 23 28.16 3.23 -14.09
CA PRO A 23 27.40 3.50 -12.89
C PRO A 23 25.95 3.15 -13.19
N ALA A 24 25.44 2.10 -12.55
CA ALA A 24 24.01 1.82 -12.53
C ALA A 24 23.34 3.04 -11.89
N VAL A 25 22.84 3.94 -12.73
CA VAL A 25 22.02 5.07 -12.31
C VAL A 25 20.80 4.43 -11.66
N ALA A 26 20.71 4.54 -10.34
CA ALA A 26 19.52 4.16 -9.61
C ALA A 26 18.37 5.05 -10.09
N ALA A 27 17.63 4.59 -11.09
CA ALA A 27 16.37 5.17 -11.48
C ALA A 27 15.42 4.98 -10.30
N THR A 28 15.23 6.05 -9.54
CA THR A 28 14.12 6.17 -8.61
C THR A 28 12.86 6.22 -9.45
N ASN A 29 12.23 5.06 -9.62
CA ASN A 29 10.84 5.02 -10.06
C ASN A 29 10.01 5.57 -8.91
N ALA A 30 9.86 6.90 -8.90
CA ALA A 30 8.77 7.54 -8.20
C ALA A 30 7.48 6.90 -8.75
N VAL A 31 6.89 6.00 -7.96
CA VAL A 31 5.47 5.68 -8.07
C VAL A 31 4.74 6.98 -7.74
N THR A 32 4.62 7.77 -8.80
CA THR A 32 3.59 8.78 -8.96
C THR A 32 2.31 8.00 -8.80
N GLY A 33 1.66 8.14 -7.63
CA GLY A 33 0.39 7.51 -7.35
C GLY A 33 -0.53 7.75 -8.53
N GLY A 34 -0.85 6.67 -9.24
CA GLY A 34 -1.75 6.69 -10.37
C GLY A 34 -3.07 7.27 -9.91
N GLN A 35 -3.30 8.54 -10.21
CA GLN A 35 -4.63 9.07 -10.35
C GLN A 35 -5.26 8.24 -11.47
N GLY A 36 -6.10 7.29 -11.08
CA GLY A 36 -7.01 6.63 -12.00
C GLY A 36 -7.69 7.71 -12.82
N ASN A 37 -7.51 7.62 -14.13
CA ASN A 37 -8.18 8.39 -15.15
C ASN A 37 -9.67 8.52 -14.77
N PRO A 38 -10.20 9.73 -14.51
CA PRO A 38 -11.64 9.88 -14.32
C PRO A 38 -12.29 9.76 -15.69
N THR A 39 -12.58 8.53 -16.10
CA THR A 39 -13.52 8.28 -17.18
C THR A 39 -14.84 8.93 -16.76
N THR A 40 -15.26 9.90 -17.57
CA THR A 40 -16.49 10.68 -17.59
C THR A 40 -17.62 10.12 -16.71
N LYS A 41 -17.81 10.69 -15.51
CA LYS A 41 -19.04 10.60 -14.69
C LYS A 41 -19.35 11.99 -14.11
N PRO A 42 -20.63 12.32 -13.87
CA PRO A 42 -21.13 13.68 -13.83
C PRO A 42 -20.55 14.46 -12.66
N VAL A 43 -20.43 15.77 -12.85
CA VAL A 43 -19.97 16.78 -11.88
C VAL A 43 -20.84 16.72 -10.63
N VAL A 44 -20.48 15.85 -9.68
CA VAL A 44 -21.09 15.84 -8.35
C VAL A 44 -20.40 16.94 -7.55
N ASN A 45 -21.26 17.85 -7.09
CA ASN A 45 -20.96 18.96 -6.19
C ASN A 45 -19.95 18.53 -5.11
N GLN A 46 -18.77 19.16 -5.11
CA GLN A 46 -17.56 18.71 -4.38
C GLN A 46 -17.76 18.59 -2.86
N THR A 47 -18.79 19.26 -2.32
CA THR A 47 -19.27 19.13 -0.94
C THR A 47 -19.77 17.72 -0.60
N ALA A 48 -20.26 16.95 -1.57
CA ALA A 48 -20.67 15.57 -1.39
C ALA A 48 -19.47 14.62 -1.39
N ARG A 49 -18.49 14.82 -2.29
CA ARG A 49 -17.26 14.01 -2.33
C ARG A 49 -16.44 14.13 -1.05
N LYS A 50 -16.29 15.35 -0.51
CA LYS A 50 -15.60 15.58 0.77
C LYS A 50 -16.33 14.95 1.97
N ARG A 51 -17.66 14.80 1.92
CA ARG A 51 -18.41 14.03 2.94
C ARG A 51 -18.15 12.54 2.82
N THR A 52 -18.13 11.99 1.61
CA THR A 52 -17.83 10.57 1.39
C THR A 52 -16.40 10.22 1.81
N ASP A 53 -15.44 11.11 1.55
CA ASP A 53 -14.04 10.93 1.95
C ASP A 53 -13.87 11.06 3.48
N ASN A 54 -14.54 12.02 4.13
CA ASN A 54 -14.50 12.13 5.59
C ASN A 54 -15.26 10.99 6.30
N LEU A 55 -16.34 10.48 5.69
CA LEU A 55 -17.04 9.31 6.20
C LEU A 55 -16.11 8.09 6.13
N ARG A 56 -15.44 7.86 4.99
CA ARG A 56 -14.43 6.80 4.86
C ARG A 56 -13.30 6.90 5.88
N ALA A 57 -12.86 8.11 6.24
CA ALA A 57 -11.84 8.28 7.29
C ALA A 57 -12.32 7.88 8.70
N LYS A 58 -13.64 7.77 8.91
CA LYS A 58 -14.24 7.29 10.17
C LYS A 58 -14.62 5.82 10.12
N CYS A 59 -14.55 5.18 8.95
CA CYS A 59 -14.82 3.76 8.79
C CYS A 59 -13.49 2.99 8.73
N ASP A 60 -13.49 1.78 9.25
CA ASP A 60 -12.35 0.87 9.16
C ASP A 60 -12.22 0.33 7.72
N PRO A 61 -11.02 0.38 7.11
CA PRO A 61 -10.82 -0.09 5.75
C PRO A 61 -11.03 -1.60 5.57
N SER A 62 -11.05 -2.39 6.66
CA SER A 62 -11.32 -3.83 6.63
C SER A 62 -12.76 -4.15 6.21
N TYR A 63 -13.67 -3.17 6.25
CA TYR A 63 -15.08 -3.32 5.90
C TYR A 63 -15.44 -2.33 4.78
N PRO A 64 -15.11 -2.61 3.51
CA PRO A 64 -15.18 -1.62 2.43
C PRO A 64 -16.60 -1.25 1.99
N ASP A 65 -17.59 -2.10 2.30
CA ASP A 65 -18.96 -1.97 1.82
C ASP A 65 -19.90 -1.28 2.83
N ILE A 66 -19.51 -1.28 4.11
CA ILE A 66 -20.30 -0.73 5.21
C ILE A 66 -19.42 0.13 6.11
N CYS A 67 -20.00 1.14 6.76
CA CYS A 67 -19.22 1.98 7.64
C CYS A 67 -19.22 1.42 9.07
N ILE A 68 -18.17 0.70 9.44
CA ILE A 68 -17.92 0.28 10.82
C ILE A 68 -16.76 1.11 11.38
N PRO A 69 -16.87 1.71 12.59
CA PRO A 69 -15.77 2.46 13.19
C PRO A 69 -14.55 1.57 13.49
N PRO A 70 -13.32 2.11 13.47
CA PRO A 70 -12.12 1.38 13.87
C PRO A 70 -12.21 0.86 15.32
N TYR A 71 -11.62 -0.31 15.56
CA TYR A 71 -11.44 -0.84 16.91
C TYR A 71 -10.48 0.06 17.72
N PRO A 72 -10.73 0.37 19.01
CA PRO A 72 -11.88 0.03 19.87
C PRO A 72 -13.00 1.10 19.90
N PRO A 73 -14.25 0.79 20.32
CA PRO A 73 -14.70 -0.43 21.03
C PRO A 73 -14.85 -1.65 20.12
N ASP A 74 -14.90 -2.84 20.71
CA ASP A 74 -15.19 -4.08 19.99
C ASP A 74 -16.68 -4.18 19.68
N LEU A 75 -17.03 -4.27 18.40
CA LEU A 75 -18.40 -4.46 17.94
C LEU A 75 -18.62 -5.91 17.54
N ASN A 76 -19.77 -6.48 17.90
CA ASN A 76 -20.17 -7.83 17.49
C ASN A 76 -21.30 -7.76 16.47
N CYS A 77 -21.59 -8.88 15.79
CA CYS A 77 -22.69 -8.96 14.82
C CYS A 77 -24.06 -8.56 15.39
N LYS A 78 -24.26 -8.70 16.70
CA LYS A 78 -25.50 -8.27 17.38
C LYS A 78 -25.59 -6.75 17.58
N ASP A 79 -24.47 -6.04 17.51
CA ASP A 79 -24.37 -4.60 17.79
C ASP A 79 -24.59 -3.76 16.52
N ILE A 80 -24.58 -4.40 15.35
CA ILE A 80 -24.82 -3.79 14.04
C ILE A 80 -26.01 -4.46 13.34
N SER A 81 -26.62 -3.79 12.36
CA SER A 81 -27.70 -4.35 11.55
C SER A 81 -27.23 -5.02 10.26
N ASP A 82 -26.02 -4.68 9.79
CA ASP A 82 -25.46 -5.23 8.56
C ASP A 82 -25.07 -6.70 8.70
N ARG A 83 -25.32 -7.49 7.66
CA ARG A 83 -25.05 -8.94 7.59
C ARG A 83 -24.44 -9.29 6.25
N LYS A 84 -23.66 -10.38 6.21
CA LYS A 84 -23.03 -10.92 4.99
C LYS A 84 -22.30 -9.85 4.19
N PHE A 85 -21.54 -9.01 4.88
CA PHE A 85 -20.73 -7.97 4.25
C PHE A 85 -19.32 -8.49 4.03
N ARG A 86 -18.62 -7.89 3.07
CA ARG A 86 -17.25 -8.29 2.76
C ARG A 86 -16.30 -7.84 3.87
N VAL A 87 -15.40 -8.74 4.24
CA VAL A 87 -14.28 -8.48 5.14
C VAL A 87 -12.98 -8.64 4.36
N ILE A 88 -12.07 -7.68 4.54
CA ILE A 88 -10.73 -7.71 3.93
C ILE A 88 -9.66 -7.45 4.98
N GLY A 89 -8.49 -8.07 4.81
CA GLY A 89 -7.33 -7.81 5.66
C GLY A 89 -7.43 -8.47 7.04
N SER A 90 -7.27 -7.67 8.10
CA SER A 90 -7.01 -8.16 9.46
C SER A 90 -8.24 -8.44 10.32
N ASP A 91 -9.43 -8.01 9.89
CA ASP A 91 -10.70 -8.12 10.61
C ASP A 91 -10.62 -7.75 12.12
N PRO A 92 -10.39 -6.47 12.47
CA PRO A 92 -10.17 -6.05 13.86
C PRO A 92 -11.29 -6.41 14.84
N HIS A 93 -12.55 -6.38 14.39
CA HIS A 93 -13.73 -6.74 15.20
C HIS A 93 -14.12 -8.23 15.12
N LYS A 94 -13.38 -9.03 14.33
CA LYS A 94 -13.58 -10.49 14.21
C LYS A 94 -14.98 -10.88 13.73
N PHE A 95 -15.54 -10.13 12.77
CA PHE A 95 -16.84 -10.45 12.19
C PHE A 95 -16.81 -11.68 11.27
N ASP A 96 -15.64 -12.03 10.72
CA ASP A 96 -15.35 -13.15 9.83
C ASP A 96 -14.38 -14.12 10.54
N ARG A 97 -14.96 -15.00 11.37
CA ARG A 97 -14.17 -15.87 12.29
C ARG A 97 -13.57 -17.07 11.57
N ASP A 98 -14.22 -17.54 10.53
CA ASP A 98 -13.77 -18.66 9.68
C ASP A 98 -12.87 -18.19 8.53
N ARG A 99 -12.84 -16.88 8.23
CA ARG A 99 -11.93 -16.20 7.29
C ARG A 99 -12.25 -16.53 5.84
N ASP A 100 -13.53 -16.60 5.51
CA ASP A 100 -14.01 -16.82 4.13
C ASP A 100 -14.17 -15.50 3.35
N GLY A 101 -14.01 -14.36 4.03
CA GLY A 101 -14.16 -13.01 3.49
C GLY A 101 -15.56 -12.42 3.68
N ILE A 102 -16.45 -13.09 4.42
CA ILE A 102 -17.84 -12.69 4.66
C ILE A 102 -18.11 -12.57 6.17
N GLY A 103 -18.32 -11.34 6.63
CA GLY A 103 -18.62 -11.05 8.03
C GLY A 103 -20.10 -11.21 8.37
N CYS A 104 -20.37 -11.69 9.59
CA CYS A 104 -21.72 -11.78 10.18
C CYS A 104 -22.72 -12.50 9.26
N GLU A 105 -22.37 -13.71 8.88
CA GLU A 105 -23.20 -14.63 8.08
C GLU A 105 -24.34 -15.30 8.88
N ASN A 106 -24.24 -15.30 10.21
CA ASN A 106 -25.13 -15.96 11.16
C ASN A 106 -26.07 -14.99 11.90
#